data_AF-A0A382L217-F1
#
_entry.id   AF-A0A382L217-F1
#
_cell.length_a   1.000
_cell.length_b   1.000
_cell.length_c   1.000
_cell.angle_alpha   90.00
_cell.angle_beta   90.00
_cell.angle_gamma   90.00
#
_symmetry.space_group_name_H-M   'P 1'
#
loop_
_entity.id
_entity.type
_entity.pdbx_description
1 polymer ?
#
loop_
_entity_poly.entity_id
_entity_poly.type
_entity_poly.pdbx_seq_one_letter_code
_entity_poly.pdbx_strand_id
1 'polypeptide(L)'
;VRDRLDGELALASHWVVMKQLGLLVIFIAVGTTLSGCVSPGPTQSAVSADEAEKITEEIKKLNYPWSQSNIHNDIAFLNRIWSDDFSYIMPDGTVFDKKAGFAFFEDSTDTYTSAVTAPFKVRVYGKNFVVANGDYHGAGKDKDGKPFSRKFRFTNVWVRQNGKWQVVAGHSSQLE
;
A
#
# COMPACT_ATOMS: atom_id res chain seq x y z
N VAL A 1 69.94 -7.35 -22.59
CA VAL A 1 68.51 -6.96 -22.71
C VAL A 1 67.80 -7.07 -21.37
N ARG A 2 68.45 -6.71 -20.25
CA ARG A 2 67.77 -6.58 -18.95
C ARG A 2 68.35 -5.49 -18.04
N ASP A 3 69.18 -4.60 -18.59
CA ASP A 3 69.82 -3.48 -17.87
C ASP A 3 69.58 -2.11 -18.55
N ARG A 4 68.56 -2.03 -19.43
CA ARG A 4 68.22 -0.79 -20.18
C ARG A 4 66.78 -0.33 -19.93
N LEU A 5 66.22 -0.65 -18.77
CA LEU A 5 64.89 -0.18 -18.35
C LEU A 5 64.86 0.42 -16.95
N ASP A 6 65.95 0.33 -16.18
CA ASP A 6 66.00 0.85 -14.80
C ASP A 6 66.61 2.25 -14.69
N GLY A 7 67.14 2.80 -15.80
CA GLY A 7 67.75 4.14 -15.85
C GLY A 7 66.79 5.29 -16.22
N GLU A 8 65.66 4.99 -16.88
CA GLU A 8 64.69 6.03 -17.30
C GLU A 8 63.60 6.31 -16.27
N LEU A 9 63.44 5.47 -15.25
CA LEU A 9 62.47 5.68 -14.16
C LEU A 9 63.01 6.51 -12.98
N ALA A 10 64.33 6.74 -12.91
CA ALA A 10 64.96 7.54 -11.85
C ALA A 10 65.06 9.05 -12.19
N LEU A 11 64.85 9.44 -13.45
CA LEU A 11 64.92 10.85 -13.89
C LEU A 11 63.54 11.52 -13.97
N ALA A 12 62.45 10.77 -13.87
CA ALA A 12 61.09 11.30 -13.85
C ALA A 12 60.57 11.65 -12.43
N SER A 13 61.25 11.23 -11.37
CA SER A 13 60.84 11.48 -9.98
C SER A 13 61.35 12.81 -9.39
N HIS A 14 62.30 13.48 -10.05
CA HIS A 14 62.94 14.70 -9.51
C HIS A 14 62.45 16.01 -10.16
N TRP A 15 61.66 15.96 -11.24
CA TRP A 15 61.19 17.16 -11.95
C TRP A 15 59.85 17.71 -11.45
N VAL A 16 59.07 16.93 -10.69
CA VAL A 16 57.77 17.37 -10.13
C VAL A 16 57.91 17.98 -8.72
N VAL A 17 59.04 17.75 -8.04
CA VAL A 17 59.25 18.19 -6.64
C VAL A 17 59.66 19.66 -6.51
N MET A 18 59.92 20.38 -7.62
CA MET A 18 60.59 21.70 -7.54
C MET A 18 59.91 22.83 -8.32
N LYS A 19 58.56 22.88 -8.32
CA LYS A 19 57.83 24.03 -8.88
C LYS A 19 56.47 24.26 -8.22
N GLN A 20 56.46 24.51 -6.91
CA GLN A 20 55.53 25.43 -6.21
C GLN A 20 55.75 25.35 -4.69
N LEU A 21 56.94 25.76 -4.24
CA LEU A 21 57.06 26.35 -2.92
C LEU A 21 56.65 27.82 -3.04
N GLY A 22 55.58 28.21 -2.35
CA GLY A 22 55.23 29.61 -2.18
C GLY A 22 53.74 29.87 -2.28
N LEU A 23 53.01 29.64 -1.18
CA LEU A 23 52.22 30.67 -0.51
C LEU A 23 51.44 30.06 0.65
N LEU A 24 51.98 30.31 1.84
CA LEU A 24 51.29 30.22 3.12
C LEU A 24 50.20 31.30 3.13
N VAL A 25 48.93 30.93 3.03
CA VAL A 25 47.82 31.82 3.39
C VAL A 25 46.84 31.06 4.28
N ILE A 26 46.96 31.32 5.57
CA ILE A 26 46.01 30.98 6.60
C ILE A 26 44.75 31.80 6.36
N PHE A 27 43.64 31.17 5.96
CA PHE A 27 42.30 31.74 6.09
C PHE A 27 41.52 30.90 7.10
N ILE A 28 41.56 31.35 8.36
CA ILE A 28 40.57 30.98 9.37
C ILE A 28 39.37 31.91 9.17
N ALA A 29 38.20 31.32 8.91
CA ALA A 29 36.89 31.66 9.52
C ALA A 29 35.69 31.60 8.54
N VAL A 30 34.83 30.62 8.82
CA VAL A 30 33.36 30.71 8.85
C VAL A 30 32.60 30.81 7.52
N GLY A 31 31.94 29.70 7.17
CA GLY A 31 30.92 29.60 6.13
C GLY A 31 30.10 28.32 6.26
N THR A 32 29.31 28.24 7.33
CA THR A 32 28.09 27.42 7.55
C THR A 32 27.94 26.11 6.78
N THR A 33 27.96 25.02 7.55
CA THR A 33 27.47 23.69 7.20
C THR A 33 26.07 23.73 6.56
N LEU A 34 25.96 23.40 5.28
CA LEU A 34 24.73 22.79 4.75
C LEU A 34 24.72 21.32 5.18
N SER A 35 24.59 21.12 6.49
CA SER A 35 24.11 19.86 7.04
C SER A 35 22.63 19.83 6.69
N GLY A 36 22.32 19.38 5.46
CA GLY A 36 20.96 19.05 5.10
C GLY A 36 20.51 18.01 6.11
N CYS A 37 19.59 18.39 6.99
CA CYS A 37 18.87 17.45 7.81
C CYS A 37 18.20 16.48 6.84
N VAL A 38 18.82 15.33 6.58
CA VAL A 38 18.11 14.15 6.13
C VAL A 38 17.21 13.85 7.30
N SER A 39 15.99 14.40 7.26
CA SER A 39 14.94 14.00 8.18
C SER A 39 14.86 12.48 8.02
N PRO A 40 15.14 11.67 9.06
CA PRO A 40 14.82 10.26 8.97
C PRO A 40 13.34 10.23 8.60
N GLY A 41 13.02 9.76 7.39
CA GLY A 41 11.65 9.50 7.00
C GLY A 41 11.03 8.66 8.12
N PRO A 42 9.74 8.83 8.44
CA PRO A 42 9.13 8.17 9.58
C PRO A 42 9.51 6.68 9.55
N THR A 43 10.36 6.27 10.49
CA THR A 43 10.75 4.87 10.65
C THR A 43 9.48 4.16 11.06
N GLN A 44 8.78 3.59 10.07
CA GLN A 44 7.61 2.76 10.32
C GLN A 44 8.11 1.60 11.17
N SER A 45 7.79 1.65 12.48
CA SER A 45 8.21 0.60 13.41
C SER A 45 7.73 -0.73 12.86
N ALA A 46 8.67 -1.66 12.70
CA ALA A 46 8.35 -3.01 12.26
C ALA A 46 7.31 -3.60 13.24
N VAL A 47 6.19 -4.05 12.68
CA VAL A 47 5.13 -4.73 13.44
C VAL A 47 5.65 -6.11 13.82
N SER A 48 5.47 -6.54 15.08
CA SER A 48 5.85 -7.90 15.47
C SER A 48 4.97 -8.93 14.77
N ALA A 49 5.44 -10.18 14.67
CA ALA A 49 4.65 -11.26 14.07
C ALA A 49 3.29 -11.44 14.77
N ASP A 50 3.28 -11.46 16.10
CA ASP A 50 2.07 -11.58 16.91
C ASP A 50 1.10 -10.40 16.71
N GLU A 51 1.61 -9.17 16.56
CA GLU A 51 0.78 -8.00 16.30
C GLU A 51 0.20 -8.06 14.88
N ALA A 52 0.99 -8.50 13.89
CA ALA A 52 0.53 -8.68 12.51
C ALA A 52 -0.53 -9.79 12.39
N GLU A 53 -0.41 -10.86 13.17
CA GLU A 53 -1.43 -11.93 13.23
C GLU A 53 -2.74 -11.41 13.84
N LYS A 54 -2.68 -10.66 14.94
CA LYS A 54 -3.86 -10.03 15.56
C LYS A 54 -4.55 -9.07 14.59
N ILE A 55 -3.79 -8.22 13.90
CA ILE A 55 -4.32 -7.30 12.88
C ILE A 55 -4.98 -8.11 11.75
N THR A 56 -4.34 -9.19 11.31
CA THR A 56 -4.89 -10.06 10.25
C THR A 56 -6.26 -10.62 10.63
N GLU A 57 -6.41 -11.13 11.86
CA GLU A 57 -7.69 -11.66 12.34
C GLU A 57 -8.75 -10.56 12.53
N GLU A 58 -8.36 -9.35 12.93
CA GLU A 58 -9.27 -8.20 13.00
C GLU A 58 -9.81 -7.84 11.60
N ILE A 59 -8.93 -7.77 10.60
CA ILE A 59 -9.30 -7.45 9.21
C ILE A 59 -10.20 -8.55 8.62
N LYS A 60 -9.95 -9.83 8.91
CA LYS A 60 -10.85 -10.92 8.54
C LYS A 60 -12.24 -10.77 9.15
N LYS A 61 -12.31 -10.46 10.44
CA LYS A 61 -13.60 -10.22 11.14
C LYS A 61 -14.40 -9.06 10.57
N LEU A 62 -13.75 -8.07 9.94
CA LEU A 62 -14.42 -6.97 9.25
C LEU A 62 -14.78 -7.29 7.80
N ASN A 63 -13.90 -7.98 7.06
CA ASN A 63 -14.11 -8.24 5.64
C ASN A 63 -15.19 -9.31 5.37
N TYR A 64 -15.34 -10.33 6.24
CA TYR A 64 -16.37 -11.36 6.03
C TYR A 64 -17.80 -10.83 6.13
N PRO A 65 -18.19 -10.02 7.14
CA PRO A 65 -19.52 -9.40 7.13
C PRO A 65 -19.71 -8.42 5.97
N TRP A 66 -18.67 -7.69 5.55
CA TRP A 66 -18.75 -6.83 4.37
C TRP A 66 -19.12 -7.61 3.11
N SER A 67 -18.58 -8.82 2.92
CA SER A 67 -18.95 -9.63 1.76
C SER A 67 -20.42 -10.07 1.76
N GLN A 68 -21.07 -10.10 2.92
CA GLN A 68 -22.50 -10.38 3.05
C GLN A 68 -23.40 -9.16 2.82
N SER A 69 -22.85 -7.97 2.56
CA SER A 69 -23.66 -6.75 2.42
C SER A 69 -24.67 -6.82 1.29
N ASN A 70 -24.40 -7.59 0.22
CA ASN A 70 -25.37 -7.85 -0.86
C ASN A 70 -26.61 -8.66 -0.41
N ILE A 71 -26.54 -9.34 0.74
CA ILE A 71 -27.67 -10.10 1.30
C ILE A 71 -28.37 -9.29 2.40
N HIS A 72 -27.60 -8.64 3.27
CA HIS A 72 -28.13 -8.07 4.52
C HIS A 72 -28.37 -6.57 4.46
N ASN A 73 -27.80 -5.87 3.48
CA ASN A 73 -27.89 -4.41 3.36
C ASN A 73 -27.59 -3.67 4.69
N ASP A 74 -26.60 -4.13 5.45
CA ASP A 74 -26.20 -3.51 6.73
C ASP A 74 -25.42 -2.21 6.48
N ILE A 75 -26.15 -1.15 6.12
CA ILE A 75 -25.59 0.18 5.85
C ILE A 75 -24.89 0.76 7.08
N ALA A 76 -25.38 0.47 8.29
CA ALA A 76 -24.74 0.92 9.51
C ALA A 76 -23.34 0.31 9.68
N PHE A 77 -23.18 -0.98 9.36
CA PHE A 77 -21.89 -1.64 9.32
C PHE A 77 -20.97 -1.04 8.26
N LEU A 78 -21.46 -0.87 7.02
CA LEU A 78 -20.69 -0.26 5.93
C LEU A 78 -20.22 1.15 6.30
N ASN A 79 -21.10 1.96 6.89
CA ASN A 79 -20.76 3.31 7.33
C ASN A 79 -19.65 3.35 8.38
N ARG A 80 -19.57 2.32 9.23
CA ARG A 80 -18.50 2.19 10.22
C ARG A 80 -17.17 1.76 9.58
N ILE A 81 -17.20 0.86 8.60
CA ILE A 81 -15.98 0.26 8.03
C ILE A 81 -15.45 0.96 6.78
N TRP A 82 -16.23 1.81 6.12
CA TRP A 82 -15.76 2.64 5.02
C TRP A 82 -15.36 4.00 5.55
N SER A 83 -14.18 4.50 5.16
CA SER A 83 -13.73 5.83 5.54
C SER A 83 -14.53 6.91 4.80
N ASP A 84 -14.45 8.15 5.24
CA ASP A 84 -15.17 9.24 4.58
C ASP A 84 -14.57 9.58 3.20
N ASP A 85 -13.30 9.25 2.97
CA ASP A 85 -12.59 9.34 1.69
C ASP A 85 -12.61 8.03 0.89
N PHE A 86 -13.50 7.09 1.23
CA PHE A 86 -13.60 5.80 0.56
C PHE A 86 -13.85 5.92 -0.94
N SER A 87 -13.10 5.15 -1.72
CA SER A 87 -13.25 5.02 -3.18
C SER A 87 -13.17 3.56 -3.60
N TYR A 88 -14.16 3.08 -4.35
CA TYR A 88 -14.18 1.72 -4.88
C TYR A 88 -14.28 1.71 -6.40
N ILE A 89 -13.47 0.86 -7.04
CA ILE A 89 -13.50 0.62 -8.49
C ILE A 89 -14.16 -0.73 -8.75
N MET A 90 -15.27 -0.70 -9.48
CA MET A 90 -16.05 -1.85 -9.88
C MET A 90 -15.43 -2.58 -11.09
N PRO A 91 -15.85 -3.81 -11.40
CA PRO A 91 -15.29 -4.59 -12.51
C PRO A 91 -15.46 -3.94 -13.88
N ASP A 92 -16.48 -3.10 -14.05
CA ASP A 92 -16.75 -2.31 -15.26
C ASP A 92 -15.96 -0.99 -15.33
N GLY A 93 -15.13 -0.71 -14.32
CA GLY A 93 -14.36 0.53 -14.19
C GLY A 93 -15.12 1.68 -13.55
N THR A 94 -16.40 1.52 -13.21
CA THR A 94 -17.17 2.53 -12.48
C THR A 94 -16.53 2.78 -11.12
N VAL A 95 -16.38 4.05 -10.76
CA VAL A 95 -15.85 4.46 -9.45
C VAL A 95 -16.98 5.02 -8.61
N PHE A 96 -17.14 4.53 -7.38
CA PHE A 96 -18.07 5.11 -6.42
C PHE A 96 -17.37 5.53 -5.12
N ASP A 97 -17.90 6.61 -4.54
CA ASP A 97 -17.61 7.02 -3.17
C ASP A 97 -18.53 6.30 -2.17
N LYS A 98 -18.37 6.62 -0.89
CA LYS A 98 -19.17 6.03 0.20
C LYS A 98 -20.68 6.21 0.01
N LYS A 99 -21.13 7.39 -0.41
CA LYS A 99 -22.56 7.69 -0.56
C LYS A 99 -23.15 6.92 -1.75
N ALA A 100 -22.47 6.94 -2.89
CA ALA A 100 -22.88 6.18 -4.06
C ALA A 100 -22.86 4.67 -3.80
N GLY A 101 -21.92 4.18 -2.98
CA GLY A 101 -21.89 2.79 -2.53
C GLY A 101 -23.11 2.40 -1.66
N PHE A 102 -23.61 3.27 -0.78
CA PHE A 102 -24.84 2.99 -0.03
C PHE A 102 -26.05 2.91 -0.95
N ALA A 103 -26.19 3.88 -1.86
CA ALA A 103 -27.25 3.86 -2.87
C ALA A 103 -27.21 2.58 -3.72
N PHE A 104 -26.01 2.10 -4.09
CA PHE A 104 -25.87 0.82 -4.80
C PHE A 104 -26.50 -0.37 -4.07
N PHE A 105 -26.35 -0.45 -2.74
CA PHE A 105 -26.96 -1.52 -1.95
C PHE A 105 -28.46 -1.30 -1.71
N GLU A 106 -28.89 -0.05 -1.48
CA GLU A 106 -30.29 0.30 -1.24
C GLU A 106 -31.16 0.14 -2.50
N ASP A 107 -30.63 0.52 -3.67
CA ASP A 107 -31.32 0.47 -4.96
C ASP A 107 -31.19 -0.91 -5.64
N SER A 108 -30.40 -1.83 -5.08
CA SER A 108 -30.21 -3.17 -5.64
C SER A 108 -31.52 -3.95 -5.65
N THR A 109 -32.00 -4.29 -6.85
CA THR A 109 -33.16 -5.17 -7.06
C THR A 109 -32.79 -6.64 -7.15
N ASP A 110 -31.50 -6.97 -7.11
CA ASP A 110 -31.01 -8.34 -7.14
C ASP A 110 -31.25 -9.06 -5.81
N THR A 111 -31.68 -10.31 -5.85
CA THR A 111 -31.81 -11.17 -4.66
C THR A 111 -30.64 -12.13 -4.59
N TYR A 112 -29.77 -11.96 -3.59
CA TYR A 112 -28.63 -12.86 -3.36
C TYR A 112 -29.02 -14.03 -2.46
N THR A 113 -28.78 -15.26 -2.93
CA THR A 113 -28.91 -16.49 -2.13
C THR A 113 -27.60 -16.90 -1.48
N SER A 114 -26.47 -16.44 -2.05
CA SER A 114 -25.15 -16.60 -1.47
C SER A 114 -24.27 -15.42 -1.80
N ALA A 115 -23.38 -15.12 -0.87
CA ALA A 115 -22.32 -14.15 -1.00
C ALA A 115 -21.19 -14.70 -0.13
N VAL A 116 -20.04 -15.01 -0.68
CA VAL A 116 -18.98 -15.72 0.06
C VAL A 116 -17.64 -15.15 -0.34
N THR A 117 -16.79 -14.93 0.66
CA THR A 117 -15.37 -14.66 0.43
C THR A 117 -14.59 -15.91 0.77
N ALA A 118 -13.82 -16.42 -0.18
CA ALA A 118 -12.87 -17.51 0.08
C ALA A 118 -11.79 -17.06 1.09
N PRO A 119 -11.06 -17.99 1.73
CA PRO A 119 -9.89 -17.63 2.52
C PRO A 119 -8.97 -16.71 1.71
N PHE A 120 -8.61 -15.57 2.29
CA PHE A 120 -7.96 -14.48 1.58
C PHE A 120 -6.67 -14.04 2.26
N LYS A 121 -5.80 -13.37 1.51
CA LYS A 121 -4.49 -12.93 1.97
C LYS A 121 -4.58 -11.54 2.58
N VAL A 122 -4.01 -11.37 3.77
CA VAL A 122 -3.82 -10.07 4.42
C VAL A 122 -2.32 -9.79 4.49
N ARG A 123 -1.91 -8.60 4.02
CA ARG A 123 -0.54 -8.09 4.13
C ARG A 123 -0.54 -6.89 5.05
N VAL A 124 0.07 -7.04 6.22
CA VAL A 124 0.26 -5.97 7.20
C VAL A 124 1.57 -5.27 6.89
N TYR A 125 1.52 -3.97 6.56
CA TYR A 125 2.75 -3.19 6.37
C TYR A 125 3.05 -2.30 7.58
N GLY A 126 2.07 -2.04 8.44
CA GLY A 126 2.23 -1.25 9.65
C GLY A 126 1.05 -1.43 10.59
N LYS A 127 1.17 -0.89 11.81
CA LYS A 127 0.10 -0.95 12.83
C LYS A 127 -1.23 -0.35 12.35
N ASN A 128 -1.16 0.52 11.35
CA ASN A 128 -2.29 1.29 10.83
C ASN A 128 -2.50 1.13 9.31
N PHE A 129 -1.81 0.20 8.63
CA PHE A 129 -1.95 0.02 7.18
C PHE A 129 -1.90 -1.46 6.76
N VAL A 130 -2.93 -1.88 6.04
CA VAL A 130 -3.11 -3.26 5.58
C VAL A 130 -3.63 -3.28 4.14
N VAL A 131 -3.17 -4.25 3.36
CA VAL A 131 -3.77 -4.60 2.06
C VAL A 131 -4.32 -6.03 2.14
N ALA A 132 -5.59 -6.20 1.79
CA ALA A 132 -6.27 -7.49 1.75
C ALA A 132 -6.65 -7.86 0.30
N ASN A 133 -6.39 -9.09 -0.11
CA ASN A 133 -6.71 -9.61 -1.43
C ASN A 133 -7.38 -10.97 -1.33
N GLY A 134 -8.47 -11.16 -2.06
CA GLY A 134 -9.18 -12.43 -2.08
C GLY A 134 -10.17 -12.53 -3.22
N ASP A 135 -10.86 -13.66 -3.21
CA ASP A 135 -11.89 -13.97 -4.19
C ASP A 135 -13.26 -13.93 -3.50
N TYR A 136 -14.21 -13.33 -4.20
CA TYR A 136 -15.61 -13.25 -3.81
C TYR A 136 -16.45 -14.02 -4.84
N HIS A 137 -17.46 -14.73 -4.34
CA HIS A 137 -18.48 -15.39 -5.14
C HIS A 137 -19.87 -15.01 -4.62
N GLY A 138 -20.69 -14.42 -5.49
CA GLY A 138 -22.10 -14.17 -5.23
C GLY A 138 -22.98 -14.94 -6.20
N ALA A 139 -24.09 -15.48 -5.72
CA ALA A 139 -25.10 -16.10 -6.58
C ALA A 139 -26.50 -15.69 -6.12
N GLY A 140 -27.42 -15.62 -7.08
CA GLY A 140 -28.74 -15.08 -6.83
C GLY A 140 -29.60 -15.03 -8.09
N LYS A 141 -30.59 -14.14 -8.06
CA LYS A 141 -31.48 -13.82 -9.18
C LYS A 141 -31.51 -12.32 -9.40
N ASP A 142 -31.55 -11.91 -10.66
CA ASP A 142 -31.78 -10.51 -11.01
C ASP A 142 -33.26 -10.11 -10.85
N LYS A 143 -33.57 -8.85 -11.16
CA LYS A 143 -34.93 -8.30 -11.11
C LYS A 143 -35.96 -9.04 -11.96
N ASP A 144 -35.52 -9.74 -13.01
CA ASP A 144 -36.39 -10.50 -13.91
C ASP A 144 -36.49 -11.98 -13.49
N GLY A 145 -35.86 -12.34 -12.35
CA GLY A 145 -35.84 -13.69 -11.79
C GLY A 145 -34.81 -14.62 -12.44
N LYS A 146 -33.97 -14.11 -13.34
CA LYS A 146 -32.96 -14.92 -14.03
C LYS A 146 -31.79 -15.19 -13.07
N PRO A 147 -31.33 -16.44 -12.96
CA PRO A 147 -30.23 -16.78 -12.06
C PRO A 147 -28.90 -16.19 -12.55
N PHE A 148 -28.07 -15.77 -11.61
CA PHE A 148 -26.69 -15.36 -11.85
C PHE A 148 -25.71 -16.03 -10.89
N SER A 149 -24.44 -16.10 -11.32
CA SER A 149 -23.28 -16.44 -10.51
C SER A 149 -22.15 -15.50 -10.91
N ARG A 150 -21.68 -14.67 -9.96
CA ARG A 150 -20.69 -13.61 -10.18
C ARG A 150 -19.44 -13.91 -9.36
N LYS A 151 -18.28 -13.94 -10.01
CA LYS A 151 -16.98 -14.16 -9.36
C LYS A 151 -16.08 -12.96 -9.57
N PHE A 152 -15.54 -12.44 -8.47
CA PHE A 152 -14.65 -11.28 -8.47
C PHE A 152 -13.39 -11.55 -7.69
N ARG A 153 -12.28 -10.94 -8.11
CA ARG A 153 -11.07 -10.79 -7.30
C ARG A 153 -10.97 -9.37 -6.81
N PHE A 154 -10.77 -9.19 -5.51
CA PHE A 154 -10.69 -7.88 -4.89
C PHE A 154 -9.31 -7.54 -4.34
N THR A 155 -9.06 -6.23 -4.25
CA THR A 155 -8.00 -5.61 -3.46
C THR A 155 -8.64 -4.55 -2.58
N ASN A 156 -8.48 -4.65 -1.27
CA ASN A 156 -8.99 -3.67 -0.30
C ASN A 156 -7.81 -3.09 0.49
N VAL A 157 -7.77 -1.76 0.59
CA VAL A 157 -6.77 -1.01 1.36
C VAL A 157 -7.42 -0.53 2.64
N TRP A 158 -6.87 -0.94 3.76
CA TRP A 158 -7.37 -0.62 5.10
C TRP A 158 -6.39 0.29 5.81
N VAL A 159 -6.93 1.37 6.39
CA VAL A 159 -6.21 2.31 7.23
C VAL A 159 -6.86 2.36 8.59
N ARG A 160 -6.05 2.38 9.64
CA ARG A 160 -6.55 2.58 11.00
C ARG A 160 -6.64 4.08 11.30
N GLN A 161 -7.85 4.63 11.25
CA GLN A 161 -8.15 6.03 11.52
C GLN A 161 -8.82 6.15 12.89
N ASN A 162 -8.30 7.01 13.78
CA ASN A 162 -8.85 7.22 15.12
C ASN A 162 -9.08 5.90 15.92
N GLY A 163 -8.15 4.96 15.77
CA GLY A 163 -8.18 3.65 16.44
C GLY A 163 -9.09 2.60 15.78
N LYS A 164 -9.81 2.93 14.70
CA LYS A 164 -10.73 2.04 14.00
C LYS A 164 -10.21 1.72 12.60
N TRP A 165 -10.31 0.47 12.18
CA TRP A 165 -10.00 0.10 10.80
C TRP A 165 -11.11 0.51 9.86
N GLN A 166 -10.72 1.20 8.79
CA GLN A 166 -11.60 1.60 7.72
C GLN A 166 -10.96 1.31 6.37
N VAL A 167 -11.77 0.90 5.41
CA VAL A 167 -11.40 0.77 4.01
C VAL A 167 -11.35 2.17 3.43
N VAL A 168 -10.22 2.54 2.84
CA VAL A 168 -10.04 3.81 2.13
C VAL A 168 -10.12 3.63 0.62
N ALA A 169 -9.74 2.45 0.13
CA ALA A 169 -9.81 2.13 -1.28
C ALA A 169 -10.14 0.65 -1.50
N GLY A 170 -10.89 0.38 -2.56
CA GLY A 170 -11.13 -0.97 -3.04
C GLY A 170 -11.12 -1.03 -4.57
N HIS A 171 -10.83 -2.21 -5.08
CA HIS A 171 -10.92 -2.52 -6.50
C HIS A 171 -11.37 -3.95 -6.66
N SER A 172 -12.22 -4.21 -7.64
CA SER A 172 -12.55 -5.57 -8.05
C SER A 172 -12.44 -5.76 -9.56
N SER A 173 -12.08 -6.97 -9.94
CA SER A 173 -12.06 -7.42 -11.33
C SER A 173 -12.88 -8.69 -11.45
N GLN A 174 -13.59 -8.85 -12.58
CA GLN A 174 -14.33 -10.07 -12.88
C GLN A 174 -13.37 -11.21 -13.22
N LEU A 175 -13.63 -12.39 -12.67
CA LEU A 175 -12.83 -13.59 -12.94
C LEU A 175 -13.42 -14.44 -14.06
N GLU A 176 -14.75 -14.48 -14.16
CA GLU A 176 -15.54 -15.28 -15.11
C GLU A 176 -16.83 -14.55 -15.47
#